data_AF-A0A075FZ60-F1
#
_entry.id   AF-A0A075FZ60-F1
#
_cell.length_a   1.000
_cell.length_b   1.000
_cell.length_c   1.000
_cell.angle_alpha   90.00
_cell.angle_beta   90.00
_cell.angle_gamma   90.00
#
_symmetry.space_group_name_H-M   'P 1'
#
loop_
_entity.id
_entity.type
_entity.pdbx_description
1 polymer ?
#
loop_
_entity_poly.entity_id
_entity_poly.type
_entity_poly.pdbx_seq_one_letter_code
_entity_poly.pdbx_strand_id
1 'polypeptide(L)'
;MATRLRKTRKFRGSRNHGWGQVGQHRASGHKGGLGQSGMLKHHFSSMLKDDPKHFGHSSNNPPQRNIIKNGLVLGILTICI
;
A
#
# COMPACT_ATOMS: atom_id res chain seq x y z
N MET A 1 13.90 -0.94 -22.16
CA MET A 1 13.97 -0.64 -20.70
C MET A 1 15.40 -0.33 -20.29
N ALA A 2 15.63 0.74 -19.53
CA ALA A 2 16.97 1.08 -19.06
C ALA A 2 17.44 0.09 -17.97
N THR A 3 18.48 -0.68 -18.27
CA THR A 3 19.09 -1.67 -17.34
C THR A 3 20.38 -1.17 -16.70
N ARG A 4 20.94 -0.07 -17.22
CA ARG A 4 22.26 0.47 -16.85
C ARG A 4 22.36 0.86 -15.37
N LEU A 5 21.30 1.41 -14.79
CA LEU A 5 21.29 1.92 -13.41
C LEU A 5 20.79 0.89 -12.37
N ARG A 6 20.47 -0.34 -12.77
CA ARG A 6 19.97 -1.37 -11.84
C ARG A 6 21.07 -1.82 -10.87
N LYS A 7 20.73 -1.91 -9.58
CA LYS A 7 21.65 -2.38 -8.52
C LYS A 7 22.36 -3.69 -8.88
N THR A 8 21.65 -4.59 -9.58
CA THR A 8 22.14 -5.92 -9.98
C THR A 8 23.50 -5.88 -10.65
N ARG A 9 23.79 -4.88 -11.49
CA ARG A 9 25.08 -4.75 -12.19
C ARG A 9 26.23 -4.51 -11.22
N LYS A 10 26.03 -3.62 -10.23
CA LYS A 10 27.03 -3.32 -9.18
C LYS A 10 27.24 -4.50 -8.24
N PHE A 11 26.20 -5.28 -7.99
CA PHE A 11 26.26 -6.43 -7.07
C PHE A 11 26.70 -7.75 -7.72
N ARG A 12 27.07 -7.78 -9.02
CA ARG A 12 27.66 -8.98 -9.62
C ARG A 12 29.02 -9.27 -8.97
N GLY A 13 29.26 -10.51 -8.57
CA GLY A 13 30.46 -10.90 -7.79
C GLY A 13 30.29 -10.73 -6.27
N SER A 14 29.21 -10.10 -5.80
CA SER A 14 28.85 -10.16 -4.38
C SER A 14 28.24 -11.53 -4.04
N ARG A 15 28.57 -12.09 -2.87
CA ARG A 15 28.09 -13.44 -2.46
C ARG A 15 26.59 -13.51 -2.22
N ASN A 16 25.95 -12.41 -1.84
CA ASN A 16 24.55 -12.42 -1.35
C ASN A 16 23.66 -11.32 -1.93
N HIS A 17 24.14 -10.53 -2.90
CA HIS A 17 23.37 -9.43 -3.51
C HIS A 17 22.72 -8.44 -2.51
N GLY A 18 23.30 -8.32 -1.30
CA GLY A 18 22.84 -7.43 -0.24
C GLY A 18 21.77 -7.99 0.70
N TRP A 19 21.46 -9.30 0.65
CA TRP A 19 20.41 -9.93 1.47
C TRP A 19 20.90 -10.53 2.80
N GLY A 20 22.13 -10.23 3.22
CA GLY A 20 22.76 -10.81 4.41
C GLY A 20 23.32 -12.22 4.17
N GLN A 21 23.98 -12.83 5.15
CA GLN A 21 24.53 -14.20 5.01
C GLN A 21 23.55 -15.27 5.54
N VAL A 22 22.85 -15.00 6.64
CA VAL A 22 22.07 -16.00 7.40
C VAL A 22 20.59 -16.06 6.98
N GLY A 23 19.90 -14.91 6.97
CA GLY A 23 18.45 -14.84 6.75
C GLY A 23 18.01 -15.10 5.30
N GLN A 24 18.79 -14.63 4.33
CA GLN A 24 18.60 -14.70 2.87
C GLN A 24 17.20 -14.30 2.35
N HIS A 25 17.13 -13.93 1.07
CA HIS A 25 15.87 -13.58 0.42
C HIS A 25 15.11 -14.84 -0.01
N ARG A 26 14.37 -15.42 0.94
CA ARG A 26 13.48 -16.57 0.72
C ARG A 26 12.07 -16.11 0.29
N ALA A 27 11.19 -17.09 0.02
CA ALA A 27 9.82 -16.86 -0.42
C ALA A 27 8.92 -16.27 0.68
N SER A 28 7.59 -16.40 0.53
CA SER A 28 6.57 -15.81 1.41
C SER A 28 6.73 -16.10 2.90
N GLY A 29 7.31 -17.24 3.28
CA GLY A 29 7.60 -17.56 4.68
C GLY A 29 8.47 -16.52 5.37
N HIS A 30 9.45 -15.94 4.67
CA HIS A 30 10.31 -14.89 5.23
C HIS A 30 9.55 -13.57 5.47
N LYS A 31 8.46 -13.35 4.75
CA LYS A 31 7.60 -12.15 4.89
C LYS A 31 6.52 -12.33 5.97
N GLY A 32 6.37 -13.54 6.52
CA GLY A 32 5.26 -13.86 7.42
C GLY A 32 3.92 -14.05 6.69
N GLY A 33 3.97 -14.51 5.43
CA GLY A 33 2.80 -14.79 4.60
C GLY A 33 2.68 -13.88 3.36
N LEU A 34 1.55 -13.97 2.67
CA LEU A 34 1.27 -13.21 1.44
C LEU A 34 0.20 -12.15 1.72
N GLY A 35 0.43 -10.93 1.22
CA GLY A 35 -0.55 -9.84 1.32
C GLY A 35 -0.77 -9.39 2.77
N GLN A 36 -2.04 -9.24 3.16
CA GLN A 36 -2.48 -8.76 4.49
C GLN A 36 -2.56 -9.89 5.53
N SER A 37 -1.89 -11.02 5.30
CA SER A 37 -1.91 -12.16 6.20
C SER A 37 -1.30 -11.81 7.56
N GLY A 38 -1.94 -12.24 8.64
CA GLY A 38 -1.37 -12.13 9.99
C GLY A 38 -1.52 -10.75 10.66
N MET A 39 -2.27 -9.82 10.07
CA MET A 39 -2.50 -8.49 10.65
C MET A 39 -3.28 -8.49 11.98
N LEU A 40 -3.96 -9.58 12.31
CA LEU A 40 -4.56 -9.81 13.63
C LEU A 40 -3.74 -10.79 14.51
N LYS A 41 -2.52 -11.15 14.08
CA LYS A 41 -1.63 -12.10 14.75
C LYS A 41 -0.21 -11.53 14.82
N HIS A 42 0.75 -12.11 14.09
CA HIS A 42 2.16 -11.75 14.13
C HIS A 42 2.52 -10.42 13.44
N HIS A 43 1.61 -9.83 12.65
CA HIS A 43 1.74 -8.50 12.05
C HIS A 43 0.83 -7.45 12.71
N PHE A 44 0.27 -7.75 13.89
CA PHE A 44 -0.63 -6.86 14.62
C PHE A 44 0.01 -5.52 15.00
N SER A 45 1.29 -5.53 15.38
CA SER A 45 2.04 -4.31 15.72
C SER A 45 2.17 -3.35 14.54
N SER A 46 2.47 -3.88 13.35
CA SER A 46 2.55 -3.08 12.11
C SER A 46 1.19 -2.52 11.72
N MET A 47 0.13 -3.32 11.82
CA MET A 47 -1.23 -2.86 11.53
C MET A 47 -1.63 -1.72 12.46
N LEU A 48 -1.39 -1.83 13.77
CA LEU A 48 -1.71 -0.78 14.73
C LEU A 48 -0.98 0.55 14.44
N LYS A 49 0.25 0.47 13.94
CA LYS A 49 1.07 1.65 13.64
C LYS A 49 0.67 2.33 12.33
N ASP A 50 0.49 1.54 11.27
CA ASP A 50 0.36 2.07 9.91
C ASP A 50 -1.11 2.22 9.49
N ASP A 51 -2.00 1.34 9.93
CA ASP A 51 -3.43 1.34 9.59
C ASP A 51 -4.32 0.82 10.75
N PRO A 52 -4.53 1.63 11.81
CA PRO A 52 -5.28 1.18 12.98
C PRO A 52 -6.78 0.94 12.73
N LYS A 53 -7.32 1.40 11.59
CA LYS A 53 -8.75 1.24 11.25
C LYS A 53 -8.99 0.10 10.24
N HIS A 54 -7.98 -0.72 9.98
CA HIS A 54 -8.02 -1.77 8.95
C HIS A 54 -9.21 -2.74 9.07
N PHE A 55 -9.58 -3.12 10.30
CA PHE A 55 -10.66 -4.09 10.56
C PHE A 55 -11.96 -3.45 11.08
N GLY A 56 -12.07 -2.12 11.02
CA GLY A 56 -13.25 -1.40 11.50
C GLY A 56 -14.45 -1.54 10.56
N HIS A 57 -15.64 -1.71 11.13
CA HIS A 57 -16.91 -1.61 10.40
C HIS A 57 -17.55 -0.25 10.68
N SER A 58 -18.16 0.38 9.66
CA SER A 58 -19.05 1.52 9.89
C SER A 58 -20.39 1.03 10.42
N SER A 59 -20.99 1.78 11.34
CA SER A 59 -22.23 1.39 12.03
C SER A 59 -23.46 1.44 11.11
N ASN A 60 -23.48 2.31 10.10
CA ASN A 60 -24.68 2.62 9.33
C ASN A 60 -24.41 2.52 7.82
N ASN A 61 -24.74 1.37 7.23
CA ASN A 61 -24.82 1.20 5.77
C ASN A 61 -26.29 0.95 5.40
N PRO A 62 -27.09 1.99 5.10
CA PRO A 62 -28.47 1.79 4.67
C PRO A 62 -28.50 1.03 3.33
N PRO A 63 -29.49 0.15 3.10
CA PRO A 63 -29.58 -0.67 1.88
C PRO A 63 -29.74 0.17 0.61
N GLN A 64 -30.26 1.39 0.73
CA GLN A 64 -30.33 2.37 -0.36
C GLN A 64 -29.57 3.64 0.04
N ARG A 65 -28.44 3.89 -0.64
CA ARG A 65 -27.71 5.16 -0.49
C ARG A 65 -28.30 6.20 -1.44
N ASN A 66 -28.91 7.26 -0.91
CA ASN A 66 -29.22 8.44 -1.72
C ASN A 66 -27.96 9.30 -1.81
N ILE A 67 -27.19 9.14 -2.89
CA ILE A 67 -26.04 10.02 -3.18
C ILE A 67 -26.57 11.34 -3.72
N ILE A 68 -26.78 12.31 -2.85
CA ILE A 68 -27.14 13.67 -3.27
C ILE A 68 -25.86 14.33 -3.82
N LYS A 69 -25.77 14.51 -5.14
CA LYS A 69 -24.71 15.29 -5.78
C LYS A 69 -25.14 16.75 -5.89
N ASN A 70 -25.02 17.51 -4.80
CA ASN A 70 -25.21 18.97 -4.87
C ASN A 70 -23.86 19.64 -5.10
N GLY A 71 -23.65 20.17 -6.30
CA GLY A 71 -22.41 20.87 -6.65
C GLY A 71 -22.47 21.46 -8.04
N LEU A 72 -23.30 22.49 -8.23
CA LEU A 72 -23.30 23.31 -9.45
C LEU A 72 -23.02 24.76 -9.00
N VAL A 73 -21.74 25.13 -8.99
CA VAL A 73 -21.31 26.53 -8.79
C VAL A 73 -21.33 27.19 -10.16
N LEU A 74 -22.42 27.89 -10.48
CA LEU A 74 -22.58 28.66 -11.71
C LEU A 74 -21.79 29.98 -11.57
N GLY A 75 -20.48 29.94 -11.84
CA GLY A 75 -19.56 31.04 -11.55
C GLY A 75 -18.67 31.47 -12.72
N ILE A 76 -19.09 31.31 -13.97
CA ILE A 76 -18.32 31.76 -15.14
C ILE A 76 -19.26 32.44 -16.15
N LEU A 77 -19.67 33.67 -15.84
CA LEU A 77 -20.20 34.60 -16.85
C LEU A 77 -19.74 36.02 -16.50
N THR A 78 -18.47 36.31 -16.71
CA THR A 78 -17.93 37.68 -16.73
C THR A 78 -16.56 37.63 -17.41
N ILE A 79 -16.55 37.67 -18.75
CA ILE A 79 -15.52 38.27 -19.63
C ILE A 79 -16.20 38.35 -21.00
N CYS A 80 -16.77 39.52 -21.29
CA CYS A 80 -17.13 40.06 -22.61
C CYS A 80 -17.57 41.52 -22.36
N ILE A 81 -16.61 42.37 -21.98
CA ILE A 81 -16.55 43.80 -22.30
C ILE A 81 -15.11 44.03 -22.75
#